data_AF-A0A7W0FHE9-F1
#
_entry.id   AF-A0A7W0FHE9-F1
#
_cell.length_a   1.000
_cell.length_b   1.000
_cell.length_c   1.000
_cell.angle_alpha   90.00
_cell.angle_beta   90.00
_cell.angle_gamma   90.00
#
_symmetry.space_group_name_H-M   'P 1'
#
loop_
_entity.id
_entity.type
_entity.pdbx_description
1 polymer ?
#
loop_
_entity_poly.entity_id
_entity_poly.type
_entity_poly.pdbx_seq_one_letter_code
_entity_poly.pdbx_strand_id
1 'polypeptide(L)' 'MNGGRFAKCTYVGQYGKMSSTLSAFHEFMHAKGFVGTGLVYEFYINDPSVTPPDKWETLVLIPVQRIS' A
#
# COMPACT_ATOMS: atom_id res chain seq x y z
N MET A 1 -0.99 15.39 4.01
CA MET A 1 -0.54 14.27 4.87
C MET A 1 0.25 14.87 6.01
N ASN A 2 -0.09 14.54 7.26
CA ASN A 2 0.71 14.97 8.40
C ASN A 2 2.07 14.25 8.37
N GLY A 3 3.14 14.89 8.86
CA GLY A 3 4.46 14.27 8.94
C GLY A 3 4.46 13.04 9.86
N GLY A 4 5.34 12.07 9.59
CA GLY A 4 5.42 10.82 10.35
C GLY A 4 6.12 9.69 9.59
N ARG A 5 6.14 8.49 10.17
CA ARG A 5 6.62 7.29 9.47
C ARG A 5 5.49 6.63 8.70
N PHE A 6 5.80 6.23 7.48
CA PHE A 6 4.88 5.51 6.61
C PHE A 6 5.56 4.24 6.12
N ALA A 7 4.82 3.15 6.09
CA ALA A 7 5.15 2.05 5.21
C ALA A 7 4.65 2.38 3.80
N LYS A 8 5.44 2.01 2.80
CA LYS A 8 5.13 2.24 1.38
C LYS A 8 5.25 0.95 0.57
N CYS A 9 4.27 0.68 -0.28
CA CYS A 9 4.40 -0.32 -1.34
C CYS A 9 3.77 0.18 -2.65
N THR A 10 4.28 -0.30 -3.78
CA THR A 10 3.64 -0.10 -5.08
C THR A 10 3.07 -1.43 -5.52
N TYR A 11 1.77 -1.49 -5.73
CA TYR A 11 1.10 -2.61 -6.36
C TYR A 11 1.01 -2.39 -7.87
N VAL A 12 1.28 -3.45 -8.64
CA VAL A 12 1.16 -3.46 -10.09
C VAL A 12 0.18 -4.55 -10.50
N GLY A 13 -0.95 -4.16 -11.10
CA GLY A 13 -1.97 -5.08 -11.59
C GLY A 13 -3.40 -4.63 -11.29
N GLN A 14 -4.34 -5.54 -11.54
CA GLN A 14 -5.78 -5.29 -11.36
C GLN A 14 -6.14 -5.08 -9.88
N TYR A 15 -6.94 -4.06 -9.56
CA TYR A 15 -7.32 -3.73 -8.18
C TYR A 15 -7.97 -4.89 -7.42
N GLY A 16 -8.78 -5.72 -8.11
CA GLY A 16 -9.45 -6.88 -7.50
C GLY A 16 -8.52 -7.98 -6.98
N LYS A 17 -7.22 -7.95 -7.33
CA LYS A 17 -6.20 -8.91 -6.87
C LYS A 17 -5.23 -8.33 -5.83
N MET A 18 -5.39 -7.06 -5.48
CA MET A 18 -4.50 -6.31 -4.59
C MET A 18 -4.55 -6.81 -3.13
N SER A 19 -5.63 -7.47 -2.72
CA SER A 19 -5.81 -7.96 -1.34
C SER A 19 -4.66 -8.82 -0.85
N SER A 20 -4.16 -9.74 -1.69
CA SER A 20 -3.01 -10.60 -1.36
C SER A 20 -1.73 -9.81 -1.11
N THR A 21 -1.47 -8.77 -1.92
CA THR A 21 -0.35 -7.86 -1.72
C THR A 21 -0.49 -7.06 -0.43
N LEU A 22 -1.70 -6.58 -0.10
CA LEU A 22 -1.94 -5.86 1.15
C LEU A 22 -1.76 -6.74 2.38
N SER A 23 -2.18 -8.01 2.32
CA SER A 23 -1.92 -8.97 3.40
C SER A 23 -0.42 -9.18 3.63
N ALA A 24 0.33 -9.46 2.57
CA ALA A 24 1.79 -9.61 2.66
C ALA A 24 2.48 -8.31 3.13
N PHE A 25 1.94 -7.15 2.76
CA PHE A 25 2.46 -5.87 3.19
C PHE A 25 2.22 -5.60 4.69
N HIS A 26 1.07 -5.99 5.23
CA HIS A 26 0.82 -5.95 6.67
C HIS A 26 1.76 -6.88 7.45
N GLU A 27 1.97 -8.10 6.96
CA GLU A 27 2.94 -9.04 7.55
C GLU A 27 4.36 -8.46 7.53
N PHE A 28 4.77 -7.83 6.42
CA PHE A 28 6.05 -7.13 6.33
C PHE A 28 6.17 -6.01 7.38
N MET A 29 5.14 -5.17 7.55
CA MET A 29 5.16 -4.12 8.57
C MET A 29 5.33 -4.72 9.98
N HIS A 30 4.55 -5.75 10.30
CA HIS A 30 4.59 -6.42 11.60
C HIS A 30 5.96 -7.05 11.87
N ALA A 31 6.54 -7.75 10.89
CA ALA A 31 7.88 -8.33 10.99
C ALA A 31 8.98 -7.28 11.20
N LYS A 32 8.73 -6.01 10.84
CA LYS A 32 9.63 -4.88 11.10
C LYS A 32 9.34 -4.16 12.42
N GLY A 33 8.42 -4.67 13.23
CA GLY A 33 8.03 -4.08 14.50
C GLY A 33 7.12 -2.86 14.35
N PHE A 34 6.31 -2.81 13.30
CA PHE A 34 5.37 -1.72 13.05
C PHE A 34 3.93 -2.22 12.88
N VAL A 35 2.98 -1.39 13.30
CA VAL A 35 1.54 -1.55 13.04
C VAL A 35 1.00 -0.31 12.34
N GLY A 36 0.03 -0.50 11.45
CA GLY A 36 -0.67 0.59 10.78
C GLY A 36 -1.63 1.31 11.73
N THR A 37 -1.85 2.61 11.50
CA THR A 37 -2.78 3.42 12.33
C THR A 37 -4.26 3.24 11.94
N GLY A 38 -4.59 2.28 11.08
CA GLY A 38 -5.92 2.09 10.50
C GLY A 38 -6.24 3.02 9.31
N LEU A 39 -5.33 3.92 8.95
CA LEU A 39 -5.43 4.75 7.75
C LEU A 39 -4.66 4.11 6.59
N VAL A 40 -5.21 4.18 5.40
CA VAL A 40 -4.58 3.75 4.15
C VAL A 40 -4.79 4.83 3.10
N TYR A 41 -3.72 5.28 2.48
CA TYR A 41 -3.77 6.19 1.34
C TYR A 41 -3.39 5.42 0.08
N GLU A 42 -4.26 5.44 -0.92
CA GLU A 42 -4.01 4.86 -2.23
C GLU A 42 -3.89 5.98 -3.27
N PHE A 43 -2.86 5.91 -4.10
CA PHE A 43 -2.69 6.80 -5.24
C PHE A 43 -2.63 5.96 -6.52
N TYR A 44 -3.61 6.15 -7.40
CA TYR A 44 -3.65 5.54 -8.72
C TYR A 44 -2.75 6.35 -9.66
N ILE A 45 -1.58 5.80 -9.97
CA ILE A 45 -0.51 6.54 -10.65
C ILE A 45 -0.79 6.66 -12.15
N ASN A 46 -1.31 5.60 -12.76
CA ASN A 46 -1.55 5.52 -14.20
C ASN A 46 -3.05 5.65 -14.49
N ASP A 47 -3.40 6.23 -15.64
CA ASP A 47 -4.80 6.31 -16.09
C ASP A 47 -5.29 4.91 -16.52
N PRO A 48 -6.27 4.32 -15.82
CA PRO A 48 -6.75 2.98 -16.11
C PRO A 48 -7.55 2.89 -17.42
N SER A 49 -7.97 4.02 -18.01
CA SER A 49 -8.70 4.05 -19.29
C SER A 49 -7.80 3.77 -20.51
N VAL A 50 -6.50 4.02 -20.38
CA VAL A 50 -5.52 3.86 -21.47
C VAL A 50 -4.39 2.88 -21.13
N THR A 51 -4.24 2.53 -19.85
CA THR A 51 -3.21 1.60 -19.38
C THR A 51 -3.77 0.18 -19.31
N PRO A 52 -3.07 -0.85 -19.83
CA PRO A 52 -3.46 -2.24 -19.63
C PRO A 52 -3.56 -2.61 -18.14
N PRO A 53 -4.56 -3.41 -17.70
CA PRO A 53 -4.79 -3.69 -16.28
C PRO A 53 -3.64 -4.40 -15.54
N ASP A 54 -2.78 -5.12 -16.25
CA ASP A 54 -1.56 -5.74 -15.72
C ASP A 54 -0.43 -4.74 -15.46
N LYS A 55 -0.61 -3.48 -15.88
CA LYS A 55 0.34 -2.37 -15.72
C LYS A 55 -0.23 -1.21 -14.89
N TRP A 56 -1.39 -1.38 -14.27
CA TRP A 56 -1.93 -0.37 -13.37
C TRP A 56 -1.08 -0.28 -12.11
N GLU A 57 -0.58 0.91 -11.82
CA GLU A 57 0.24 1.17 -10.64
C GLU A 57 -0.58 1.86 -9.56
N THR A 58 -0.60 1.28 -8.37
CA THR A 58 -1.20 1.87 -7.18
C THR A 58 -0.14 1.99 -6.09
N LEU A 59 0.14 3.22 -5.67
CA LEU A 59 0.99 3.49 -4.53
C LEU A 59 0.13 3.44 -3.25
N VAL A 60 0.52 2.58 -2.31
CA VAL A 60 -0.14 2.45 -1.01
C VAL A 60 0.79 3.02 0.07
N LEU A 61 0.26 3.94 0.87
CA LEU A 61 0.94 4.53 2.02
C LEU A 61 0.11 4.28 3.28
N ILE A 62 0.74 3.67 4.29
CA ILE A 62 0.12 3.41 5.59
C ILE A 62 0.94 4.14 6.65
N PRO A 63 0.37 5.11 7.40
CA PRO A 63 1.03 5.64 8.58
C PRO A 63 1.24 4.51 9.59
N VAL A 64 2.42 4.46 10.18
CA VAL A 64 2.79 3.38 11.11
C VAL A 64 3.26 3.89 12.47
N GLN A 65 3.04 3.07 13.48
CA GLN A 65 3.58 3.20 14.83
C GLN A 65 4.43 1.97 15.16
N ARG A 66 5.44 2.15 16.01
CA ARG A 66 6.28 1.03 16.45
C ARG A 66 5.51 0.20 17.47
N ILE A 67 5.58 -1.12 17.35
CA ILE A 67 5.09 -2.06 18.36
C ILE A 67 6.03 -1.91 19.57
N SER A 68 5.48 -1.49 20.70
CA SER A 68 6.15 -1.36 21.99
C SER A 68 6.24 -2.70 22.71
#